data_AF-A0A7X2PBI7-F1
#
_entry.id   AF-A0A7X2PBI7-F1
#
_cell.length_a   1.000
_cell.length_b   1.000
_cell.length_c   1.000
_cell.angle_alpha   90.00
_cell.angle_beta   90.00
_cell.angle_gamma   90.00
#
_symmetry.space_group_name_H-M   'P 1'
#
loop_
_entity.id
_entity.type
_entity.pdbx_description
1 polymer ?
#
loop_
_entity_poly.entity_id
_entity_poly.type
_entity_poly.pdbx_seq_one_letter_code
_entity_poly.pdbx_strand_id
1 'polypeptide(L)'
;MVLIQRKIDEFPHEIGLFLGYPPEDVLGFITNKAEKYKCSGIWKVYGDEKKATKTFEMYRKCTDTYFHHYSNGISIERLAVAV
;
A
#
# COMPACT_ATOMS: atom_id res chain seq x y z
N MET A 1 8.11 31.02 5.85
CA MET A 1 7.66 30.00 6.83
C MET A 1 6.13 29.94 6.72
N VAL A 2 5.61 29.16 5.76
CA VAL A 2 4.16 29.10 5.49
C VAL A 2 3.55 27.95 6.28
N LEU A 3 2.52 28.30 7.05
CA LEU A 3 1.84 27.49 8.04
C LEU A 3 1.02 26.36 7.39
N ILE A 4 1.27 25.12 7.79
CA ILE A 4 0.42 23.97 7.45
C ILE A 4 -0.80 24.01 8.39
N GLN A 5 -1.93 24.46 7.87
CA GLN A 5 -3.22 24.39 8.55
C GLN A 5 -3.65 22.91 8.64
N ARG A 6 -3.42 22.30 9.81
CA ARG A 6 -3.87 20.94 10.15
C ARG A 6 -5.40 20.90 10.25
N LYS A 7 -6.08 20.48 9.18
CA LYS A 7 -7.44 19.95 9.25
C LYS A 7 -7.33 18.44 9.44
N ILE A 8 -7.29 17.99 10.69
CA ILE A 8 -7.17 16.57 11.08
C ILE A 8 -8.59 16.05 11.32
N ASP A 9 -9.33 15.78 10.25
CA ASP A 9 -10.59 15.01 10.36
C ASP A 9 -10.60 13.82 9.39
N GLU A 10 -9.79 13.85 8.33
CA GLU A 10 -9.57 12.72 7.43
C GLU A 10 -8.06 12.50 7.29
N PHE A 11 -7.66 11.22 7.32
CA PHE A 11 -6.28 10.82 7.07
C PHE A 11 -5.81 11.44 5.74
N PRO A 12 -4.59 12.02 5.63
CA PRO A 12 -4.15 12.65 4.40
C PRO A 12 -4.27 11.65 3.25
N HIS A 13 -5.12 11.97 2.28
CA HIS A 13 -5.43 11.07 1.18
C HIS A 13 -4.18 10.79 0.33
N GLU A 14 -3.17 11.66 0.43
CA GLU A 14 -1.86 11.54 -0.21
C GLU A 14 -0.91 10.54 0.49
N ILE A 15 -1.29 9.95 1.63
CA ILE A 15 -0.45 8.94 2.32
C ILE A 15 -0.09 7.78 1.40
N GLY A 16 -0.94 7.46 0.42
CA GLY A 16 -0.66 6.43 -0.58
C GLY A 16 0.65 6.66 -1.32
N LEU A 17 1.05 7.92 -1.55
CA LEU A 17 2.35 8.23 -2.17
C LEU A 17 3.52 7.87 -1.26
N PHE A 18 3.38 8.10 0.05
CA PHE A 18 4.39 7.70 1.05
C PHE A 18 4.48 6.18 1.21
N LEU A 19 3.39 5.46 1.01
CA LEU A 19 3.35 4.00 1.00
C LEU A 19 3.84 3.39 -0.32
N GLY A 20 4.23 4.23 -1.29
CA GLY A 20 4.73 3.79 -2.59
C GLY A 20 3.63 3.35 -3.57
N TYR A 21 2.38 3.70 -3.31
CA TYR A 21 1.29 3.44 -4.25
C TYR A 21 1.44 4.30 -5.51
N PRO A 22 1.03 3.79 -6.68
CA PRO A 22 1.10 4.55 -7.92
C PRO A 22 0.33 5.87 -7.80
N PRO A 23 0.89 7.01 -8.25
CA PRO A 23 0.22 8.31 -8.17
C PRO A 23 -1.16 8.32 -8.84
N GLU A 24 -1.35 7.53 -9.90
CA GLU A 24 -2.62 7.36 -10.59
C GLU A 24 -3.71 6.71 -9.70
N ASP A 25 -3.32 5.78 -8.83
CA ASP A 25 -4.24 5.11 -7.90
C ASP A 25 -4.58 6.02 -6.71
N VAL A 26 -3.61 6.81 -6.24
CA VAL A 26 -3.83 7.81 -5.18
C VAL A 26 -4.76 8.92 -5.69
N LEU A 27 -4.49 9.45 -6.88
CA LEU A 27 -5.34 10.46 -7.51
C LEU A 27 -6.74 9.91 -7.80
N GLY A 28 -6.83 8.66 -8.26
CA GLY A 28 -8.09 7.97 -8.50
C GLY A 28 -8.90 7.77 -7.22
N PHE A 29 -8.24 7.44 -6.10
CA PHE A 29 -8.86 7.31 -4.79
C PHE A 29 -9.45 8.64 -4.30
N ILE A 30 -8.69 9.73 -4.42
CA ILE A 30 -9.13 11.09 -4.05
C ILE A 30 -10.31 11.52 -4.94
N THR A 31 -10.16 11.38 -6.26
CA THR A 31 -11.12 11.90 -7.24
C THR A 31 -12.44 11.13 -7.19
N ASN A 32 -12.40 9.81 -7.02
CA ASN A 32 -13.58 8.96 -6.97
C ASN A 32 -14.09 8.75 -5.53
N LYS A 33 -13.53 9.44 -4.53
CA LYS A 33 -13.91 9.30 -3.11
C LYS A 33 -13.93 7.84 -2.64
N ALA A 34 -12.89 7.09 -3.00
CA ALA A 34 -12.75 5.66 -2.73
C ALA A 34 -13.78 4.72 -3.41
N GLU A 35 -14.65 5.22 -4.29
CA GLU A 35 -15.59 4.42 -5.09
C GLU A 35 -15.05 4.13 -6.49
N LYS A 36 -15.79 3.37 -7.31
CA LYS A 36 -15.51 3.11 -8.74
C LYS A 36 -14.08 2.63 -9.06
N TYR A 37 -13.49 1.85 -8.16
CA TYR A 37 -12.20 1.20 -8.40
C TYR A 37 -12.35 0.03 -9.38
N LYS A 38 -11.30 -0.25 -10.16
CA LYS A 38 -11.26 -1.36 -11.11
C LYS A 38 -11.06 -2.69 -10.41
N CYS A 39 -10.10 -2.72 -9.49
CA CYS A 39 -9.85 -3.85 -8.61
C CYS A 39 -9.41 -3.36 -7.22
N SER A 40 -9.51 -4.24 -6.23
CA SER A 40 -9.08 -3.97 -4.86
C SER A 40 -8.21 -5.12 -4.38
N GLY A 41 -7.06 -4.79 -3.82
CA GLY A 41 -6.17 -5.74 -3.16
C GLY A 41 -5.53 -5.07 -1.96
N ILE A 42 -4.21 -4.87 -2.01
CA ILE A 42 -3.47 -4.14 -0.97
C ILE A 42 -3.83 -2.64 -0.98
N TRP A 43 -4.18 -2.10 -2.15
CA TRP A 43 -4.83 -0.80 -2.30
C TRP A 43 -5.96 -0.89 -3.35
N LYS A 44 -6.75 0.18 -3.47
CA LYS A 44 -7.79 0.31 -4.51
C LYS A 44 -7.16 0.83 -5.80
N VAL A 45 -7.33 0.09 -6.89
CA VAL A 45 -6.68 0.36 -8.17
C VAL A 45 -7.63 1.10 -9.10
N TYR A 46 -7.14 2.20 -9.65
CA TYR A 46 -7.82 3.07 -10.61
C TYR A 46 -7.08 3.10 -11.95
N GLY A 47 -5.76 2.89 -11.93
CA GLY A 47 -4.87 2.83 -13.08
C GLY A 47 -4.82 1.47 -13.75
N ASP A 48 -3.63 0.88 -13.79
CA ASP A 48 -3.34 -0.41 -14.44
C ASP A 48 -3.56 -1.59 -13.48
N GLU A 49 -4.70 -2.26 -13.66
CA GLU A 49 -5.08 -3.46 -12.89
C GLU A 49 -4.05 -4.60 -12.99
N LYS A 50 -3.47 -4.84 -14.17
CA LYS A 50 -2.53 -5.96 -14.35
C LYS A 50 -1.24 -5.70 -13.59
N LYS A 51 -0.72 -4.48 -13.67
CA LYS A 51 0.49 -4.07 -12.96
C LYS A 51 0.28 -4.11 -11.44
N ALA A 52 -0.87 -3.62 -10.97
CA ALA A 52 -1.21 -3.64 -9.56
C ALA A 52 -1.39 -5.07 -9.04
N THR A 53 -2.09 -5.93 -9.78
CA THR A 53 -2.29 -7.34 -9.43
C THR A 53 -0.96 -8.08 -9.32
N LYS A 54 -0.05 -7.90 -10.27
CA LYS A 54 1.30 -8.49 -10.21
C LYS A 54 2.08 -8.02 -8.97
N THR A 55 1.89 -6.77 -8.58
CA THR A 55 2.51 -6.22 -7.36
C THR A 55 1.89 -6.83 -6.10
N PHE A 56 0.57 -7.00 -6.07
CA PHE A 56 -0.12 -7.69 -4.96
C PHE A 56 0.37 -9.13 -4.80
N GLU A 57 0.54 -9.86 -5.90
CA GLU A 57 1.06 -11.23 -5.87
C GLU A 57 2.50 -11.28 -5.36
N MET A 58 3.35 -10.32 -5.76
CA MET A 58 4.71 -10.22 -5.26
C MET A 58 4.73 -9.99 -3.74
N TYR A 59 3.94 -9.03 -3.25
CA TYR A 59 3.83 -8.74 -1.83
C TYR A 59 3.25 -9.91 -1.03
N ARG A 60 2.22 -10.60 -1.56
CA ARG A 60 1.65 -11.80 -0.95
C ARG A 60 2.71 -12.89 -0.82
N LYS A 61 3.45 -13.19 -1.90
CA LYS A 61 4.50 -14.21 -1.90
C LYS A 61 5.60 -13.92 -0.89
N CYS A 62 6.05 -12.66 -0.80
CA CYS A 62 7.02 -12.23 0.20
C CYS A 62 6.47 -12.41 1.62
N THR A 63 5.24 -11.96 1.85
CA THR A 63 4.56 -12.08 3.15
C THR A 63 4.41 -13.54 3.55
N ASP A 64 3.94 -14.41 2.66
CA ASP A 64 3.75 -15.84 2.91
C ASP A 64 5.07 -16.52 3.30
N THR A 65 6.16 -16.18 2.61
CA THR A 65 7.50 -16.73 2.92
C THR A 65 7.96 -16.30 4.31
N TYR A 66 7.81 -15.02 4.64
CA TYR A 66 8.19 -14.49 5.96
C TYR A 66 7.32 -15.09 7.06
N PHE A 67 6.02 -15.21 6.82
CA PHE A 67 5.07 -15.80 7.75
C PHE A 67 5.34 -17.28 7.99
N HIS A 68 5.73 -18.02 6.94
CA HIS A 68 6.17 -19.41 7.06
C HIS A 68 7.41 -19.51 7.96
N HIS A 69 8.42 -18.68 7.74
CA HIS A 69 9.62 -18.68 8.60
C HIS A 69 9.30 -18.29 10.05
N TYR A 70 8.46 -17.29 10.26
CA TYR A 70 8.00 -16.89 11.59
C TYR A 70 7.25 -18.02 12.30
N SER A 71 6.33 -18.68 11.59
CA SER A 71 5.54 -19.81 12.14
C SER A 71 6.41 -21.02 12.48
N ASN A 72 7.57 -21.17 11.85
CA ASN A 72 8.58 -22.18 12.17
C ASN A 72 9.53 -21.75 13.31
N GLY A 73 9.23 -20.66 14.03
CA GLY A 73 9.96 -20.24 15.23
C GLY A 73 11.13 -19.28 14.99
N ILE A 74 11.28 -18.73 13.78
CA ILE A 74 12.28 -17.69 13.51
C ILE A 74 11.75 -16.36 14.06
N SER A 75 12.52 -15.70 14.94
CA SER A 75 12.11 -14.41 15.51
C SER A 75 12.03 -13.33 14.44
N ILE A 76 11.11 -12.37 14.63
CA ILE A 76 10.88 -11.26 13.68
C ILE A 76 12.14 -10.42 13.46
N GLU A 77 13.02 -10.35 14.46
CA GLU A 77 14.31 -9.67 14.43
C GLU A 77 15.22 -10.25 13.36
N ARG A 78 15.22 -11.58 13.20
CA ARG A 78 16.01 -12.29 12.20
C ARG A 78 15.39 -12.23 10.80
N LEU A 79 14.09 -11.96 10.72
CA LEU A 79 13.39 -11.71 9.46
C LEU A 79 13.62 -10.28 8.97
N ALA A 80 13.90 -9.33 9.87
CA ALA A 80 14.28 -7.96 9.53
C ALA A 80 15.72 -7.90 8.99
N VAL A 81 15.93 -8.45 7.80
CA VAL A 81 17.22 -8.34 7.08
C VAL A 81 17.40 -6.89 6.61
N ALA A 82 18.49 -6.26 7.03
CA ALA A 82 18.88 -4.94 6.53
C ALA A 82 19.22 -5.04 5.03
N VAL A 83 18.69 -4.11 4.24
CA VAL A 83 19.01 -3.93 2.81
C VAL A 83 19.95 -2.74 2.67
#